data_AF-A0A954H4A4-F1
#
_entry.id   AF-A0A954H4A4-F1
#
_cell.length_a   1.000
_cell.length_b   1.000
_cell.length_c   1.000
_cell.angle_alpha   90.00
_cell.angle_beta   90.00
_cell.angle_gamma   90.00
#
_symmetry.space_group_name_H-M   'P 1'
#
loop_
_entity.id
_entity.type
_entity.pdbx_description
1 polymer ?
#
loop_
_entity_poly.entity_id
_entity_poly.type
_entity_poly.pdbx_seq_one_letter_code
_entity_poly.pdbx_strand_id
1 'polypeptide(L)'
;MNHFASDQRNRELDEIALTAMESLDPVVLYQTVRDHRISMCGVLPAVIVMEALRTAGLLETAHRTGYATSAEVTGDQSRVVGYAGMLLG
;
A
#
# COMPACT_ATOMS: atom_id res chain seq x y z
N MET A 1 -5.30 -1.50 -0.18
CA MET A 1 -4.28 -2.19 -0.99
C MET A 1 -4.98 -2.80 -2.21
N ASN A 2 -4.42 -3.81 -2.90
CA ASN A 2 -5.04 -4.42 -4.07
C ASN A 2 -6.38 -5.10 -3.73
N HIS A 3 -7.27 -5.15 -4.71
CA HIS A 3 -8.57 -5.80 -4.64
C HIS A 3 -8.66 -6.95 -5.64
N PHE A 4 -9.36 -7.98 -5.22
CA PHE A 4 -9.98 -9.00 -6.06
C PHE A 4 -9.01 -9.87 -6.88
N ALA A 5 -7.82 -10.15 -6.34
CA ALA A 5 -6.97 -11.25 -6.80
C ALA A 5 -6.97 -12.41 -5.78
N SER A 6 -6.33 -13.54 -6.11
CA SER A 6 -6.06 -14.59 -5.14
C SER A 6 -5.22 -14.06 -3.99
N ASP A 7 -5.33 -14.66 -2.79
CA ASP A 7 -4.61 -14.19 -1.60
C ASP A 7 -3.11 -14.03 -1.85
N GLN A 8 -2.49 -15.06 -2.45
CA GLN A 8 -1.08 -15.02 -2.83
C GLN A 8 -0.76 -13.82 -3.74
N ARG A 9 -1.55 -13.63 -4.82
CA ARG A 9 -1.30 -12.53 -5.77
C ARG A 9 -1.53 -11.16 -5.15
N ASN A 10 -2.52 -11.06 -4.27
CA ASN A 10 -2.80 -9.84 -3.52
C ASN A 10 -1.60 -9.49 -2.63
N ARG A 11 -1.08 -10.45 -1.86
CA ARG A 11 0.10 -10.25 -1.01
C ARG A 11 1.32 -9.79 -1.81
N GLU A 12 1.58 -10.38 -2.98
CA GLU A 12 2.67 -9.95 -3.85
C GLU A 12 2.53 -8.50 -4.32
N LEU A 13 1.35 -8.12 -4.82
CA LEU A 13 1.09 -6.76 -5.31
C LEU A 13 1.11 -5.74 -4.16
N ASP A 14 0.56 -6.12 -3.01
CA ASP A 14 0.49 -5.26 -1.84
C ASP A 14 1.88 -5.02 -1.27
N GLU A 15 2.73 -6.04 -1.24
CA GLU A 15 4.13 -5.87 -0.83
C GLU A 15 4.88 -4.90 -1.75
N ILE A 16 4.69 -4.99 -3.07
CA ILE A 16 5.27 -4.05 -4.03
C ILE A 16 4.85 -2.60 -3.72
N ALA A 17 3.56 -2.37 -3.43
CA ALA A 17 3.08 -1.04 -3.06
C ALA A 17 3.62 -0.57 -1.71
N LEU A 18 3.72 -1.46 -0.73
CA LEU A 18 4.21 -1.15 0.62
C LEU A 18 5.70 -0.83 0.62
N THR A 19 6.52 -1.62 -0.08
CA THR A 19 7.95 -1.32 -0.26
C THR A 19 8.15 0.03 -0.97
N ALA A 20 7.31 0.36 -1.96
CA ALA A 20 7.36 1.66 -2.60
C ALA A 20 7.01 2.81 -1.63
N MET A 21 6.02 2.61 -0.74
CA MET A 21 5.69 3.58 0.31
C MET A 21 6.83 3.74 1.34
N GLU A 22 7.50 2.63 1.69
CA GLU A 22 8.63 2.60 2.62
C GLU A 22 9.89 3.28 2.07
N SER A 23 9.95 3.55 0.77
CA SER A 23 11.02 4.36 0.15
C SER A 23 10.92 5.86 0.46
N LEU A 24 9.83 6.30 1.09
CA LEU A 24 9.55 7.72 1.41
C LEU A 24 9.48 8.65 0.20
N ASP A 25 9.33 8.09 -1.01
CA ASP A 25 9.11 8.86 -2.22
C ASP A 25 7.66 8.70 -2.74
N PRO A 26 6.80 9.73 -2.59
CA PRO A 26 5.42 9.68 -3.11
C PRO A 26 5.34 9.47 -4.63
N VAL A 27 6.34 9.91 -5.40
CA VAL A 27 6.38 9.70 -6.85
C VAL A 27 6.60 8.22 -7.16
N VAL A 28 7.51 7.57 -6.42
CA VAL A 28 7.78 6.13 -6.54
C VAL A 28 6.54 5.32 -6.18
N LEU A 29 5.82 5.66 -5.09
CA LEU A 29 4.56 5.00 -4.75
C LEU A 29 3.54 5.11 -5.88
N TYR A 30 3.31 6.31 -6.40
CA TYR A 30 2.33 6.56 -7.46
C TYR A 30 2.67 5.78 -8.74
N GLN A 31 3.92 5.87 -9.20
CA GLN A 31 4.39 5.18 -10.40
C GLN A 31 4.30 3.66 -10.23
N THR A 32 4.76 3.14 -9.10
CA THR A 32 4.71 1.69 -8.80
C THR A 32 3.28 1.17 -8.85
N VAL A 33 2.33 1.83 -8.17
CA VAL A 33 0.92 1.42 -8.17
C VAL A 33 0.34 1.45 -9.59
N ARG A 34 0.63 2.49 -10.36
CA ARG A 34 0.12 2.65 -11.72
C ARG A 34 0.70 1.60 -12.67
N ASP A 35 2.01 1.43 -12.66
CA ASP A 35 2.74 0.60 -13.63
C ASP A 35 2.52 -0.89 -13.37
N HIS A 36 2.37 -1.29 -12.10
CA HIS A 36 1.98 -2.65 -11.71
C HIS A 36 0.46 -2.89 -11.75
N ARG A 37 -0.34 -1.87 -12.12
CA ARG A 37 -1.82 -1.92 -12.18
C ARG A 37 -2.45 -2.39 -10.86
N ILE A 38 -1.90 -1.93 -9.74
CA ILE A 38 -2.39 -2.25 -8.41
C ILE A 38 -3.70 -1.47 -8.20
N SER A 39 -4.78 -2.18 -7.91
CA SER A 39 -6.13 -1.58 -7.79
C SER A 39 -6.35 -0.82 -6.47
N MET A 40 -5.28 -0.31 -5.86
CA MET A 40 -5.28 0.38 -4.58
C MET A 40 -6.12 1.67 -4.63
N CYS A 41 -7.33 1.62 -4.06
CA CYS A 41 -8.25 2.77 -4.01
C CYS A 41 -7.69 3.96 -3.22
N GLY A 42 -6.79 3.71 -2.26
CA GLY A 42 -6.18 4.72 -1.39
C GLY A 42 -4.88 5.33 -1.90
N VAL A 43 -4.44 5.08 -3.15
CA VAL A 43 -3.13 5.55 -3.62
C VAL A 43 -3.03 7.07 -3.64
N LEU A 44 -4.04 7.77 -4.16
CA LEU A 44 -3.99 9.23 -4.26
C LEU A 44 -4.00 9.90 -2.87
N PRO A 45 -4.89 9.54 -1.92
CA PRO A 45 -4.79 10.04 -0.56
C PRO A 45 -3.45 9.76 0.12
N ALA A 46 -2.87 8.56 -0.06
CA ALA A 46 -1.58 8.22 0.53
C ALA A 46 -0.45 9.09 -0.04
N VAL A 47 -0.40 9.27 -1.36
CA VAL A 47 0.56 10.15 -2.04
C VAL A 47 0.42 11.59 -1.55
N ILE A 48 -0.80 12.10 -1.37
CA ILE A 48 -1.05 13.45 -0.84
C ILE A 48 -0.49 13.60 0.58
N VAL A 49 -0.72 12.63 1.47
CA VAL A 49 -0.19 12.67 2.84
C VAL A 49 1.34 12.64 2.85
N MET A 50 1.93 11.74 2.07
CA MET A 50 3.40 11.67 1.92
C MET A 50 3.97 12.99 1.37
N GLU A 51 3.36 13.56 0.34
CA GLU A 51 3.80 14.83 -0.25
C GLU A 51 3.69 15.99 0.75
N ALA A 52 2.62 16.03 1.54
CA ALA A 52 2.42 17.05 2.57
C ALA A 52 3.51 16.95 3.64
N LEU A 53 3.80 15.75 4.14
CA LEU A 53 4.87 15.52 5.11
C LEU A 53 6.24 15.85 4.51
N ARG A 54 6.51 15.44 3.27
CA ARG A 54 7.75 15.74 2.55
C ARG A 54 7.97 17.26 2.41
N THR A 55 6.93 17.98 2.02
CA THR A 55 6.96 19.46 1.88
C THR A 55 7.18 20.15 3.22
N ALA A 56 6.66 19.57 4.31
CA ALA A 56 6.88 20.06 5.66
C ALA A 56 8.25 19.67 6.26
N GLY A 57 9.04 18.82 5.59
CA GLY A 57 10.28 18.27 6.13
C GLY A 57 10.07 17.26 7.27
N LEU A 58 8.93 16.56 7.26
CA LEU A 58 8.48 15.61 8.30
C LEU A 58 8.24 14.20 7.73
N LEU A 59 8.90 13.84 6.62
CA LEU A 59 8.82 12.50 6.04
C LEU A 59 10.21 11.85 6.11
N GLU A 60 10.55 11.28 7.25
CA GLU A 60 11.86 10.69 7.55
C GLU A 60 11.78 9.17 7.72
N THR A 61 10.59 8.64 7.98
CA THR A 61 10.33 7.26 8.38
C THR A 61 8.96 6.78 7.88
N ALA A 62 8.89 5.48 7.64
CA ALA A 62 7.65 4.75 7.41
C ALA A 62 7.68 3.48 8.24
N HIS A 63 6.62 3.23 9.01
CA HIS A 63 6.49 2.04 9.83
C HIS A 63 5.18 1.33 9.53
N ARG A 64 5.28 0.09 9.04
CA ARG A 64 4.13 -0.80 8.84
C ARG A 64 3.62 -1.30 10.18
N THR A 65 2.42 -0.87 10.59
CA THR A 65 1.81 -1.29 11.86
C THR A 65 1.04 -2.60 11.74
N GLY A 66 0.65 -2.97 10.52
CA GLY A 66 -0.01 -4.24 10.27
C GLY A 66 -0.32 -4.41 8.79
N TYR A 67 -0.52 -5.67 8.40
CA TYR A 67 -0.98 -6.07 7.08
C TYR A 67 -1.81 -7.34 7.21
N ALA A 68 -2.93 -7.39 6.50
CA ALA A 68 -3.85 -8.54 6.49
C ALA A 68 -4.65 -8.58 5.19
N THR A 69 -5.29 -9.70 4.90
CA THR A 69 -6.28 -9.82 3.81
C THR A 69 -7.61 -10.34 4.32
N SER A 70 -8.68 -10.17 3.52
CA SER A 70 -10.00 -10.71 3.86
C SER A 70 -10.04 -12.24 4.00
N ALA A 71 -9.05 -12.97 3.47
CA ALA A 71 -8.95 -14.43 3.65
C ALA A 71 -8.75 -14.81 5.12
N GLU A 72 -8.12 -13.96 5.93
CA GLU A 72 -7.88 -14.26 7.36
C GLU A 72 -9.17 -14.32 8.18
N VAL A 73 -10.23 -13.65 7.70
CA VAL A 73 -11.56 -13.69 8.33
C VAL A 73 -12.47 -14.72 7.66
N THR A 74 -12.42 -14.82 6.32
CA THR A 74 -13.38 -15.60 5.53
C THR A 74 -12.93 -17.02 5.20
N GLY A 75 -11.62 -17.28 5.21
CA GLY A 75 -11.01 -18.51 4.69
C GLY A 75 -10.99 -18.61 3.16
N ASP A 76 -11.71 -17.76 2.43
CA ASP A 76 -11.70 -17.74 0.96
C ASP A 76 -10.46 -17.01 0.44
N GLN A 77 -9.57 -17.76 -0.22
CA GLN A 77 -8.33 -17.25 -0.79
C GLN A 77 -8.42 -16.98 -2.30
N SER A 78 -9.57 -17.25 -2.93
CA SER A 78 -9.72 -17.12 -4.39
C SER A 78 -9.81 -15.67 -4.85
N ARG A 79 -10.35 -14.79 -3.98
CA ARG A 79 -10.61 -13.39 -4.32
C ARG A 79 -10.70 -12.53 -3.06
N VAL A 80 -9.64 -11.77 -2.75
CA VAL A 80 -9.52 -11.06 -1.47
C VAL A 80 -9.35 -9.55 -1.61
N VAL A 81 -9.47 -8.85 -0.50
CA VAL A 81 -9.08 -7.44 -0.36
C VAL A 81 -7.92 -7.34 0.63
N GLY A 82 -6.90 -6.54 0.29
CA GLY A 82 -5.75 -6.27 1.16
C GLY A 82 -5.91 -5.02 2.01
N TYR A 83 -5.44 -5.11 3.26
CA TYR A 83 -5.48 -4.06 4.27
C TYR A 83 -4.08 -3.84 4.85
N ALA A 84 -3.68 -2.58 5.01
CA ALA A 84 -2.41 -2.24 5.63
C ALA A 84 -2.56 -0.98 6.49
N GLY A 85 -1.81 -0.94 7.59
CA GLY A 85 -1.62 0.25 8.43
C GLY A 85 -0.18 0.74 8.33
N MET A 86 -0.01 2.05 8.14
CA MET A 86 1.29 2.71 8.00
C MET A 86 1.32 3.96 8.89
N LEU A 87 2.40 4.14 9.63
CA LEU A 87 2.77 5.41 10.27
C LEU A 87 3.83 6.08 9.41
N LEU A 88 3.67 7.37 9.17
CA LEU A 88 4.58 8.21 8.39
C LEU A 88 4.97 9.40 9.26
N GLY A 89 6.26 9.72 9.32
CA GLY A 89 6.79 10.83 10.11
C GLY A 89 8.26 11.05 9.86
#